data_AF-A0A920PY92-F1
#
_entry.id   AF-A0A920PY92-F1
#
_cell.length_a   1.000
_cell.length_b   1.000
_cell.length_c   1.000
_cell.angle_alpha   90.00
_cell.angle_beta   90.00
_cell.angle_gamma   90.00
#
_symmetry.space_group_name_H-M   'P 1'
#
loop_
_entity.id
_entity.type
_entity.pdbx_description
1 polymer ?
#
loop_
_entity_poly.entity_id
_entity_poly.type
_entity_poly.pdbx_seq_one_letter_code
_entity_poly.pdbx_strand_id
1 'polypeptide(L)'
;MAFVGSIDPAIDNGLPPAIGKEIPISGADHVNEGVRVTYNSTPPTSGEHWPRWADCGFYTEDIPDERIVHNLEHGNIVVSYNFANPAQVTALREVLEEIPLFKYWGVARPYDKIPEGQVALAAWGRLPFH
;
A
#
# COMPACT_ATOMS: atom_id res chain seq x y z
N MET A 1 -24.20 -6.94 3.10
CA MET A 1 -23.41 -8.16 3.36
C MET A 1 -22.46 -7.79 4.49
N ALA A 2 -22.66 -8.34 5.69
CA ALA A 2 -21.78 -8.09 6.83
C ALA A 2 -20.85 -9.30 6.95
N PHE A 3 -19.55 -9.09 6.83
CA PHE A 3 -18.56 -10.13 7.11
C PHE A 3 -17.89 -9.83 8.44
N VAL A 4 -18.06 -10.76 9.39
CA VAL A 4 -17.42 -10.75 10.69
C VAL A 4 -16.01 -11.34 10.51
N GLY A 5 -14.98 -10.50 10.60
CA GLY A 5 -13.60 -10.97 10.71
C GLY A 5 -13.39 -11.59 12.09
N SER A 6 -12.98 -12.85 12.14
CA SER A 6 -12.63 -13.56 13.37
C SER A 6 -11.37 -12.94 13.99
N ILE A 7 -11.48 -12.48 15.25
CA ILE A 7 -10.37 -11.97 16.06
C ILE A 7 -9.78 -13.11 16.92
N ASP A 8 -8.45 -13.23 16.97
CA ASP A 8 -7.76 -14.09 17.95
C ASP A 8 -7.70 -13.33 19.29
N PRO A 9 -8.37 -13.81 20.36
CA PRO A 9 -8.44 -13.10 21.64
C PRO A 9 -7.12 -13.05 22.42
N ALA A 10 -6.08 -13.77 22.00
CA ALA A 10 -4.88 -13.96 22.80
C ALA A 10 -3.86 -12.80 22.73
N ILE A 11 -4.07 -11.79 21.87
CA ILE A 11 -3.04 -10.79 21.52
C ILE A 11 -3.38 -9.37 21.99
N ASP A 12 -4.54 -9.13 22.59
CA ASP A 12 -5.03 -7.78 22.84
C ASP A 12 -4.96 -7.34 24.32
N ASN A 13 -4.01 -6.44 24.62
CA ASN A 13 -3.92 -5.68 25.88
C ASN A 13 -4.92 -4.50 25.95
N GLY A 14 -6.12 -4.64 25.37
CA GLY A 14 -7.16 -3.60 25.38
C GLY A 14 -6.92 -2.46 24.39
N LEU A 15 -6.12 -2.66 23.36
CA LEU A 15 -6.01 -1.77 22.21
C LEU A 15 -7.06 -2.16 21.16
N PRO A 16 -7.71 -1.21 20.46
CA PRO A 16 -8.56 -1.59 19.34
C PRO A 16 -7.78 -2.49 18.35
N PRO A 17 -8.43 -3.49 17.73
CA PRO A 17 -7.76 -4.38 16.80
C PRO A 17 -6.96 -3.58 15.79
N ALA A 18 -5.68 -3.90 15.61
CA ALA A 18 -4.87 -3.26 14.59
C ALA A 18 -5.58 -3.37 13.24
N ILE A 19 -5.75 -2.25 12.54
CA ILE A 19 -6.42 -2.26 11.24
C ILE A 19 -5.52 -3.00 10.25
N GLY A 20 -6.07 -4.06 9.65
CA GLY A 20 -5.44 -4.85 8.60
C GLY A 20 -4.68 -6.09 9.06
N LYS A 21 -4.28 -6.91 8.09
CA LYS A 21 -3.54 -8.14 8.33
C LYS A 21 -2.05 -7.84 8.48
N GLU A 22 -1.42 -8.43 9.49
CA GLU A 22 0.03 -8.44 9.61
C GLU A 22 0.65 -9.34 8.54
N ILE A 23 1.65 -8.80 7.83
CA ILE A 23 2.45 -9.53 6.86
C ILE A 23 3.88 -9.59 7.40
N PRO A 24 4.49 -10.78 7.53
CA PRO A 24 5.87 -10.90 8.01
C PRO A 24 6.83 -10.04 7.18
N ILE A 25 7.62 -9.22 7.87
CA ILE A 25 8.64 -8.36 7.23
C ILE A 25 9.71 -9.25 6.59
N SER A 26 9.95 -9.05 5.31
CA SER A 26 10.90 -9.85 4.51
C SER A 26 12.20 -9.11 4.19
N GLY A 27 12.74 -8.36 5.15
CA GLY A 27 13.94 -7.55 5.00
C GLY A 27 13.68 -6.08 4.63
N ALA A 28 14.76 -5.31 4.50
CA ALA A 28 14.74 -3.88 4.20
C ALA A 28 16.02 -3.42 3.43
N ASP A 29 16.80 -4.35 2.89
CA ASP A 29 18.06 -3.99 2.23
C ASP A 29 17.81 -3.33 0.87
N HIS A 30 18.69 -2.37 0.52
CA HIS A 30 18.66 -1.78 -0.80
C HIS A 30 19.29 -2.71 -1.85
N VAL A 31 18.63 -2.83 -3.00
CA VAL A 31 19.18 -3.40 -4.22
C VAL A 31 19.31 -2.33 -5.31
N ASN A 32 20.22 -2.52 -6.25
CA ASN A 32 20.44 -1.56 -7.33
C ASN A 32 19.14 -1.30 -8.12
N GLU A 33 18.95 -0.04 -8.52
CA GLU A 33 17.81 0.34 -9.36
C GLU A 33 17.81 -0.47 -10.68
N GLY A 34 16.64 -0.98 -11.06
CA GLY A 34 16.45 -1.90 -12.18
C GLY A 34 16.46 -3.39 -11.80
N VAL A 35 16.96 -3.76 -10.62
CA VAL A 35 16.86 -5.14 -10.11
C VAL A 35 15.42 -5.44 -9.69
N ARG A 36 14.88 -6.59 -10.13
CA ARG A 36 13.52 -7.02 -9.74
C ARG A 36 13.53 -7.81 -8.44
N VAL A 37 12.56 -7.53 -7.58
CA VAL A 37 12.40 -8.21 -6.28
C VAL A 37 11.08 -9.00 -6.26
N THR A 38 11.10 -10.16 -5.61
CA THR A 38 9.89 -10.96 -5.34
C THR A 38 9.42 -10.70 -3.91
N TYR A 39 8.14 -10.38 -3.75
CA TYR A 39 7.54 -10.05 -2.46
C TYR A 39 6.60 -11.15 -1.96
N ASN A 40 6.41 -11.20 -0.64
CA ASN A 40 5.52 -12.19 0.01
C ASN A 40 4.05 -11.74 0.11
N SER A 41 3.72 -10.57 -0.44
CA SER A 41 2.39 -9.97 -0.45
C SER A 41 2.12 -9.22 -1.75
N THR A 42 0.85 -8.98 -2.05
CA THR A 42 0.40 -8.19 -3.20
C THR A 42 -0.79 -7.32 -2.78
N PRO A 43 -0.69 -5.98 -2.82
CA PRO A 43 0.53 -5.17 -2.98
C PRO A 43 1.65 -5.53 -1.99
N PRO A 44 2.93 -5.29 -2.33
CA PRO A 44 4.03 -5.57 -1.43
C PRO A 44 3.97 -4.66 -0.19
N THR A 45 4.34 -5.19 0.96
CA THR A 45 4.32 -4.48 2.25
C THR A 45 5.70 -4.28 2.88
N SER A 46 6.71 -5.00 2.40
CA SER A 46 8.10 -4.95 2.90
C SER A 46 9.01 -5.78 1.98
N GLY A 47 10.32 -5.63 2.13
CA GLY A 47 11.33 -6.45 1.45
C GLY A 47 12.48 -5.62 0.91
N GLU A 48 13.36 -6.25 0.14
CA GLU A 48 14.38 -5.55 -0.64
C GLU A 48 13.74 -4.54 -1.60
N HIS A 49 14.40 -3.41 -1.82
CA HIS A 49 13.83 -2.31 -2.59
C HIS A 49 14.90 -1.40 -3.18
N TRP A 50 14.53 -0.52 -4.11
CA TRP A 50 15.49 0.39 -4.75
C TRP A 50 15.87 1.54 -3.81
N PRO A 51 17.09 2.09 -3.89
CA PRO A 51 17.55 3.17 -3.01
C PRO A 51 16.82 4.51 -3.22
N ARG A 52 15.94 4.61 -4.23
CA ARG A 52 15.14 5.80 -4.49
C ARG A 52 13.65 5.49 -4.32
N TRP A 53 12.98 6.27 -3.48
CA TRP A 53 11.52 6.26 -3.30
C TRP A 53 10.80 7.19 -4.30
N ALA A 54 9.47 7.11 -4.36
CA ALA A 54 8.63 8.02 -5.16
C ALA A 54 8.22 9.25 -4.35
N ASP A 55 8.00 10.39 -5.00
CA ASP A 55 7.43 11.57 -4.34
C ASP A 55 6.01 11.24 -3.84
N CYS A 56 5.57 11.88 -2.75
CA CYS A 56 4.19 11.72 -2.26
C CYS A 56 3.19 12.39 -3.20
N GLY A 57 1.99 11.82 -3.31
CA GLY A 57 0.92 12.35 -4.17
C GLY A 57 0.13 11.26 -4.92
N PHE A 58 -0.64 11.71 -5.92
CA PHE A 58 -1.49 10.87 -6.75
C PHE A 58 -0.87 10.67 -8.14
N TYR A 59 -0.67 9.42 -8.53
CA TYR A 59 -0.10 9.04 -9.82
C TYR A 59 -1.15 8.38 -10.70
N THR A 60 -1.05 8.63 -12.00
CA THR A 60 -1.80 7.95 -13.07
C THR A 60 -0.93 7.02 -13.90
N GLU A 61 0.38 7.04 -13.66
CA GLU A 61 1.37 6.16 -14.27
C GLU A 61 1.80 5.11 -13.24
N ASP A 62 2.15 3.92 -13.73
CA ASP A 62 2.65 2.86 -12.85
C ASP A 62 3.97 3.28 -12.20
N ILE A 63 4.10 2.91 -10.92
CA ILE A 63 5.36 3.05 -10.17
C ILE A 63 5.81 1.64 -9.83
N PRO A 64 7.07 1.26 -10.09
CA PRO A 64 7.58 -0.07 -9.72
C PRO A 64 7.41 -0.38 -8.23
N ASP A 65 7.14 -1.65 -7.93
CA ASP A 65 7.01 -2.16 -6.56
C ASP A 65 8.24 -1.85 -5.71
N GLU A 66 9.44 -1.99 -6.27
CA GLU A 66 10.70 -1.74 -5.57
C GLU A 66 10.87 -0.28 -5.16
N ARG A 67 10.21 0.66 -5.85
CA ARG A 67 10.23 2.07 -5.46
C ARG A 67 9.21 2.34 -4.35
N ILE A 68 8.06 1.67 -4.42
CA ILE A 68 6.96 1.83 -3.47
C ILE A 68 7.26 1.16 -2.13
N VAL A 69 7.99 0.04 -2.12
CA VAL A 69 8.44 -0.58 -0.87
C VAL A 69 9.38 0.33 -0.09
N HIS A 70 10.20 1.15 -0.78
CA HIS A 70 10.99 2.18 -0.11
C HIS A 70 10.10 3.25 0.54
N ASN A 71 9.04 3.71 -0.12
CA ASN A 71 8.06 4.61 0.52
C ASN A 71 7.47 3.99 1.79
N LEU A 72 7.12 2.70 1.75
CA LEU A 72 6.61 1.99 2.91
C LEU A 72 7.65 1.92 4.05
N GLU A 73 8.93 1.69 3.74
CA GLU A 73 10.03 1.71 4.72
C GLU A 73 10.12 3.05 5.46
N HIS A 74 9.93 4.17 4.75
CA HIS A 74 9.87 5.53 5.33
C HIS A 74 8.54 5.88 6.01
N GLY A 75 7.62 4.92 6.14
CA GLY A 75 6.35 5.09 6.84
C GLY A 75 5.27 5.79 6.02
N ASN A 76 5.41 5.88 4.69
CA ASN A 76 4.31 6.31 3.84
C ASN A 76 3.17 5.27 3.85
N ILE A 77 1.96 5.74 3.57
CA ILE A 77 0.82 4.88 3.24
C ILE A 77 0.65 4.85 1.74
N VAL A 78 0.55 3.64 1.19
CA VAL A 78 0.41 3.43 -0.26
C VAL A 78 -1.02 3.00 -0.57
N VAL A 79 -1.66 3.72 -1.49
CA VAL A 79 -2.98 3.42 -2.04
C VAL A 79 -2.80 2.88 -3.46
N SER A 80 -2.96 1.57 -3.61
CA SER A 80 -2.93 0.91 -4.92
C SER A 80 -4.35 0.79 -5.45
N TYR A 81 -4.61 1.23 -6.68
CA TYR A 81 -5.96 1.17 -7.29
C TYR A 81 -5.93 0.49 -8.66
N ASN A 82 -6.99 -0.23 -9.01
CA ASN A 82 -7.19 -0.78 -10.35
C ASN A 82 -8.58 -0.43 -10.86
N PHE A 83 -8.69 0.63 -11.66
CA PHE A 83 -9.95 1.10 -12.22
C PHE A 83 -9.85 1.28 -13.72
N ALA A 84 -10.73 0.60 -14.47
CA ALA A 84 -10.89 0.82 -15.91
C ALA A 84 -11.67 2.11 -16.22
N ASN A 85 -12.53 2.57 -15.30
CA ASN A 85 -13.34 3.76 -15.49
C ASN A 85 -12.61 5.02 -14.97
N PRO A 86 -12.32 6.02 -15.84
CA PRO A 86 -11.67 7.27 -15.43
C PRO A 86 -12.44 8.05 -14.36
N ALA A 87 -13.77 7.93 -14.31
CA ALA A 87 -14.57 8.60 -13.28
C ALA A 87 -14.27 8.07 -11.87
N GLN A 88 -13.95 6.77 -11.74
CA GLN A 88 -13.54 6.19 -10.44
C GLN A 88 -12.15 6.67 -10.03
N VAL A 89 -11.24 6.84 -10.99
CA VAL A 89 -9.91 7.42 -10.75
C VAL A 89 -10.03 8.86 -10.25
N THR A 90 -10.86 9.68 -10.89
CA THR A 90 -11.14 11.06 -10.46
C THR A 90 -11.75 11.09 -9.07
N ALA A 91 -12.78 10.29 -8.80
CA ALA A 91 -13.43 10.24 -7.49
C ALA A 91 -12.45 9.80 -6.38
N LEU A 92 -11.58 8.82 -6.64
CA LEU A 92 -10.55 8.43 -5.68
C LEU A 92 -9.56 9.56 -5.41
N ARG A 93 -9.12 10.28 -6.45
CA ARG A 93 -8.22 11.44 -6.30
C ARG A 93 -8.84 12.51 -5.40
N GLU A 94 -10.09 12.88 -5.67
CA GLU A 94 -10.81 13.90 -4.89
C GLU A 94 -10.85 13.52 -3.40
N VAL A 95 -11.22 12.27 -3.09
CA VAL A 95 -11.25 11.77 -1.71
C VAL A 95 -9.86 11.83 -1.06
N LEU A 96 -8.80 11.45 -1.76
CA LEU A 96 -7.45 11.44 -1.20
C LEU A 96 -6.90 12.85 -0.99
N GLU A 97 -7.24 13.80 -1.86
CA GLU A 97 -6.83 15.21 -1.75
C GLU A 97 -7.53 15.94 -0.60
N GLU A 98 -8.72 15.50 -0.20
CA GLU A 98 -9.40 15.98 1.01
C GLU A 98 -8.71 15.52 2.31
N ILE A 99 -7.91 14.45 2.26
CA ILE A 99 -7.20 13.97 3.45
C ILE A 99 -6.05 14.94 3.77
N PRO A 100 -6.01 15.51 5.00
CA PRO A 100 -4.98 16.47 5.37
C PRO A 100 -3.57 15.93 5.15
N LEU A 101 -2.78 16.74 4.46
CA LEU A 101 -1.37 16.49 4.20
C LEU A 101 -1.08 15.22 3.38
N PHE A 102 -2.05 14.62 2.68
CA PHE A 102 -1.82 13.41 1.88
C PHE A 102 -0.62 13.54 0.94
N LYS A 103 -0.44 14.69 0.29
CA LYS A 103 0.72 15.01 -0.56
C LYS A 103 2.09 15.00 0.14
N TYR A 104 2.15 14.80 1.46
CA TYR A 104 3.38 14.75 2.25
C TYR A 104 3.65 13.37 2.88
N TRP A 105 2.64 12.49 2.97
CA TRP A 105 2.80 11.18 3.61
C TRP A 105 2.19 10.02 2.81
N GLY A 106 1.33 10.28 1.84
CA GLY A 106 0.61 9.29 1.06
C GLY A 106 1.09 9.20 -0.39
N VAL A 107 1.05 8.00 -0.93
CA VAL A 107 1.33 7.72 -2.35
C VAL A 107 0.17 6.93 -2.91
N ALA A 108 -0.48 7.40 -3.98
CA ALA A 108 -1.49 6.64 -4.70
C ALA A 108 -1.01 6.29 -6.11
N ARG A 109 -1.10 5.03 -6.53
CA ARG A 109 -0.68 4.58 -7.87
C ARG A 109 -1.68 3.61 -8.49
N PRO A 110 -1.79 3.57 -9.84
CA PRO A 110 -2.43 2.44 -10.50
C PRO A 110 -1.65 1.16 -10.20
N TYR A 111 -2.33 0.03 -10.10
CA TYR A 111 -1.71 -1.25 -9.80
C TYR A 111 -2.54 -2.41 -10.35
N ASP A 112 -2.13 -2.99 -11.46
CA ASP A 112 -2.88 -4.01 -12.21
C ASP A 112 -2.84 -5.42 -11.57
N LYS A 113 -1.98 -5.63 -10.57
CA LYS A 113 -1.85 -6.90 -9.84
C LYS A 113 -2.95 -7.12 -8.79
N ILE A 114 -3.83 -6.15 -8.53
CA ILE A 114 -5.07 -6.35 -7.78
C ILE A 114 -6.26 -6.45 -8.74
N PRO A 115 -7.34 -7.18 -8.41
CA PRO A 115 -8.55 -7.25 -9.23
C PRO A 115 -9.09 -5.87 -9.67
N GLU A 116 -9.63 -5.80 -10.89
CA GLU A 116 -10.29 -4.60 -11.39
C GLU A 116 -11.46 -4.20 -10.48
N GLY A 117 -11.62 -2.89 -10.25
CA GLY A 117 -12.63 -2.33 -9.37
C GLY A 117 -12.20 -2.22 -7.91
N GLN A 118 -10.95 -2.52 -7.58
CA GLN A 118 -10.46 -2.53 -6.20
C GLN A 118 -9.48 -1.40 -5.88
N VAL A 119 -9.39 -1.12 -4.58
CA VAL A 119 -8.37 -0.30 -3.94
C VAL A 119 -7.81 -1.11 -2.78
N ALA A 120 -6.48 -1.14 -2.65
CA ALA A 120 -5.77 -1.76 -1.55
C ALA A 120 -4.86 -0.73 -0.89
N LEU A 121 -4.83 -0.73 0.45
CA LEU A 121 -3.94 0.12 1.23
C LEU A 121 -2.81 -0.73 1.81
N ALA A 122 -1.59 -0.21 1.80
CA ALA A 122 -0.43 -0.85 2.40
C ALA A 122 0.32 0.13 3.31
N ALA A 123 0.80 -0.41 4.43
CA ALA A 123 1.79 0.19 5.31
C ALA A 123 2.90 -0.84 5.57
N TRP A 124 4.04 -0.44 6.12
CA TRP A 124 5.15 -1.37 6.37
C TRP A 124 4.69 -2.58 7.21
N GLY A 125 4.82 -3.79 6.65
CA GLY A 125 4.40 -5.04 7.29
C GLY A 125 2.89 -5.20 7.50
N ARG A 126 2.05 -4.36 6.89
CA ARG A 126 0.59 -4.36 7.10
C ARG A 126 -0.18 -4.21 5.80
N LEU A 127 -1.16 -5.09 5.59
CA LEU A 127 -2.08 -5.04 4.47
C LEU A 127 -3.53 -4.95 4.95
N PRO A 128 -4.09 -3.73 5.11
CA PRO A 128 -5.49 -3.53 5.41
C PRO A 128 -6.42 -3.82 4.24
N PHE A 129 -6.87 -5.09 4.19
CA PHE A 129 -7.98 -5.63 3.38
C PHE A 129 -7.79 -5.59 1.85
N HIS A 130 -8.14 -6.68 1.18
CA HIS A 130 -8.14 -6.83 -0.29
C HIS A 130 -9.47 -7.44 -0.76
#